data_AF-A0A4Y6PX01-F1
#
_entry.id   AF-A0A4Y6PX01-F1
#
_cell.length_a   1.000
_cell.length_b   1.000
_cell.length_c   1.000
_cell.angle_alpha   90.00
_cell.angle_beta   90.00
_cell.angle_gamma   90.00
#
_symmetry.space_group_name_H-M   'P 1'
#
loop_
_entity.id
_entity.type
_entity.pdbx_description
1 polymer ?
#
loop_
_entity_poly.entity_id
_entity_poly.type
_entity_poly.pdbx_seq_one_letter_code
_entity_poly.pdbx_strand_id
1 'polypeptide(L)'
;MKTYHTVVRRISEQGAERFADWDDELFATYEAQLGRPLFDALEGSGERLAVAEAYLHLLGEAIGQGYVTQQPLEYATRYTAPNGPPAFTHAANFLTRCFGKLLPARLPELAPDRRLEVLVDTWNICEGLLDKPAWMDAYVRSCATDFEAAEHLSGWLTQCLQPVLEPDRPQSWEGPLALDILEPARFDANFLPGEMHLLTPSVVYVADRLRDDVGLAVFVRRGGPVRVLGHTEVEGRYHPSDETPQPELSDSRLRVGRHDLALPYLSHPHNQLVSDAGFVVVSAVDSQRLWVAECA
;
A
#
# COMPACT_ATOMS: atom_id res chain seq x y z
N MET A 1 36.20 -21.33 -7.86
CA MET A 1 35.23 -20.59 -8.70
C MET A 1 33.89 -20.64 -7.99
N LYS A 2 33.28 -19.49 -7.66
CA LYS A 2 31.94 -19.48 -7.05
C LYS A 2 30.95 -20.05 -8.07
N THR A 3 30.09 -20.96 -7.64
CA THR A 3 28.95 -21.43 -8.45
C THR A 3 27.67 -20.83 -7.90
N TYR A 4 26.63 -20.73 -8.72
CA TYR A 4 25.31 -20.26 -8.29
C TYR A 4 24.78 -21.08 -7.09
N HIS A 5 24.91 -22.41 -7.13
CA HIS A 5 24.52 -23.28 -6.03
C HIS A 5 25.31 -23.00 -4.73
N THR A 6 26.62 -22.71 -4.84
CA THR A 6 27.43 -22.31 -3.69
C THR A 6 26.97 -20.99 -3.09
N VAL A 7 26.50 -20.05 -3.93
CA VAL A 7 25.95 -18.76 -3.47
C VAL A 7 24.63 -18.96 -2.74
N VAL A 8 23.67 -19.69 -3.32
CA VAL A 8 22.36 -19.99 -2.71
C VAL A 8 22.54 -20.63 -1.34
N ARG A 9 23.35 -21.69 -1.26
CA ARG A 9 23.60 -22.40 0.00
C ARG A 9 24.19 -21.48 1.07
N ARG A 10 25.19 -20.68 0.71
CA ARG A 10 25.83 -19.74 1.65
C ARG A 10 24.83 -18.71 2.18
N ILE A 11 23.95 -18.17 1.33
CA ILE A 11 22.95 -17.18 1.76
C ILE A 11 21.93 -17.81 2.72
N SER A 12 21.47 -19.03 2.43
CA SER A 12 20.57 -19.77 3.35
C SER A 12 21.24 -20.06 4.69
N GLU A 13 22.48 -20.55 4.69
CA GLU A 13 23.28 -20.77 5.91
C GLU A 13 23.42 -19.46 6.72
N GLN A 14 23.77 -18.34 6.06
CA GLN A 14 23.91 -17.03 6.71
C GLN A 14 22.57 -16.48 7.23
N GLY A 15 21.48 -16.71 6.50
CA GLY A 15 20.14 -16.29 6.89
C GLY A 15 19.71 -16.94 8.20
N ALA A 16 19.83 -18.27 8.27
CA ALA A 16 19.52 -19.07 9.46
C ALA A 16 20.39 -18.71 10.67
N GLU A 17 21.64 -18.28 10.46
CA GLU A 17 22.52 -17.83 11.54
C GLU A 17 22.20 -16.41 12.05
N ARG A 18 21.71 -15.52 11.17
CA ARG A 18 21.61 -14.09 11.47
C ARG A 18 20.20 -13.63 11.89
N PHE A 19 19.15 -14.26 11.37
CA PHE A 19 17.77 -13.78 11.55
C PHE A 19 16.94 -14.80 12.34
N ALA A 20 16.21 -14.30 13.35
CA ALA A 20 15.32 -15.14 14.15
C ALA A 20 14.10 -15.63 13.36
N ASP A 21 13.62 -14.80 12.43
CA ASP A 21 12.43 -15.08 11.59
C ASP A 21 12.80 -15.63 10.20
N TRP A 22 13.99 -16.22 10.07
CA TRP A 22 14.41 -16.84 8.82
C TRP A 22 13.48 -18.00 8.41
N ASP A 23 12.99 -17.99 7.17
CA ASP A 23 12.17 -19.05 6.58
C ASP A 23 12.92 -19.68 5.38
N ASP A 24 13.51 -20.85 5.61
CA ASP A 24 14.23 -21.63 4.59
C ASP A 24 13.33 -22.04 3.41
N GLU A 25 12.07 -22.38 3.68
CA GLU A 25 11.13 -22.83 2.65
C GLU A 25 10.71 -21.68 1.76
N LEU A 26 10.45 -20.51 2.36
CA LEU A 26 10.16 -19.28 1.63
C LEU A 26 11.36 -18.85 0.77
N PHE A 27 12.57 -18.86 1.33
CA PHE A 27 13.76 -18.50 0.57
C PHE A 27 13.99 -19.48 -0.60
N ALA A 28 13.89 -20.79 -0.36
CA ALA A 28 14.01 -21.79 -1.42
C ALA A 28 12.94 -21.62 -2.51
N THR A 29 11.72 -21.24 -2.13
CA THR A 29 10.62 -20.98 -3.07
C THR A 29 10.94 -19.78 -3.96
N TYR A 30 11.34 -18.64 -3.39
CA TYR A 30 11.68 -17.45 -4.17
C TYR A 30 12.96 -17.65 -5.00
N GLU A 31 13.95 -18.38 -4.49
CA GLU A 31 15.13 -18.76 -5.25
C GLU A 31 14.74 -19.55 -6.50
N ALA A 32 13.94 -20.59 -6.35
CA ALA A 32 13.52 -21.44 -7.46
C ALA A 32 12.64 -20.69 -8.48
N GLN A 33 11.73 -19.83 -8.01
CA GLN A 33 10.75 -19.15 -8.85
C GLN A 33 11.26 -17.86 -9.50
N LEU A 34 12.21 -17.16 -8.86
CA LEU A 34 12.67 -15.84 -9.31
C LEU A 34 14.17 -15.78 -9.45
N GLY A 35 14.93 -16.23 -8.45
CA GLY A 35 16.38 -16.17 -8.44
C GLY A 35 17.02 -16.96 -9.58
N ARG A 36 16.62 -18.22 -9.75
CA ARG A 36 17.14 -19.10 -10.79
C ARG A 36 16.76 -18.63 -12.20
N PRO A 37 15.47 -18.30 -12.49
CA PRO A 37 15.11 -17.70 -13.76
C PRO A 37 15.86 -16.40 -14.06
N LEU A 38 16.06 -15.52 -13.09
CA LEU A 38 16.87 -14.30 -13.26
C LEU A 38 18.32 -14.64 -13.62
N PHE A 39 18.94 -15.57 -12.90
CA PHE A 39 20.29 -16.03 -13.20
C PHE A 39 20.39 -16.57 -14.63
N ASP A 40 19.42 -17.36 -15.08
CA ASP A 40 19.38 -17.91 -16.43
C ASP A 40 19.12 -16.82 -17.50
N ALA A 41 18.27 -15.83 -17.23
CA ALA A 41 18.02 -14.70 -18.12
C ALA A 41 19.24 -13.79 -18.34
N LEU A 42 20.21 -13.82 -17.43
CA LEU A 42 21.48 -13.08 -17.51
C LEU A 42 22.59 -13.87 -18.23
N GLU A 43 22.25 -14.96 -18.93
CA GLU A 43 23.21 -15.74 -19.70
C GLU A 43 23.99 -14.90 -20.73
N GLY A 44 25.30 -15.17 -20.86
CA GLY A 44 26.20 -14.40 -21.71
C GLY A 44 26.74 -13.10 -21.06
N SER A 45 26.17 -12.67 -19.93
CA SER A 45 26.69 -11.53 -19.17
C SER A 45 27.88 -11.94 -18.29
N GLY A 46 28.99 -11.20 -18.35
CA GLY A 46 30.17 -11.44 -17.50
C GLY A 46 29.93 -11.24 -16.00
N GLU A 47 28.89 -10.51 -15.65
CA GLU A 47 28.46 -10.17 -14.28
C GLU A 47 27.27 -11.01 -13.79
N ARG A 48 26.80 -11.98 -14.59
CA ARG A 48 25.63 -12.84 -14.30
C ARG A 48 25.59 -13.32 -12.85
N LEU A 49 26.72 -13.85 -12.36
CA LEU A 49 26.81 -14.36 -11.00
C LEU A 49 26.77 -13.25 -9.94
N ALA A 50 27.38 -12.09 -10.21
CA ALA A 50 27.41 -10.98 -9.27
C ALA A 50 26.01 -10.37 -9.07
N VAL A 51 25.25 -10.19 -10.16
CA VAL A 51 23.87 -9.67 -10.10
C VAL A 51 22.95 -10.66 -9.38
N ALA A 52 23.03 -11.96 -9.70
CA ALA A 52 22.22 -12.96 -9.03
C ALA A 52 22.60 -13.13 -7.54
N GLU A 53 23.89 -13.08 -7.20
CA GLU A 53 24.36 -13.09 -5.80
C GLU A 53 23.82 -11.90 -5.03
N ALA A 54 23.88 -10.69 -5.60
CA ALA A 54 23.34 -9.49 -4.96
C ALA A 54 21.82 -9.55 -4.79
N TYR A 55 21.08 -9.98 -5.81
CA TYR A 55 19.62 -10.11 -5.75
C TYR A 55 19.19 -11.11 -4.67
N LEU A 56 19.79 -12.31 -4.64
CA LEU A 56 19.49 -13.32 -3.64
C LEU A 56 19.88 -12.88 -2.23
N HIS A 57 20.96 -12.12 -2.08
CA HIS A 57 21.37 -11.62 -0.78
C HIS A 57 20.32 -10.63 -0.23
N LEU A 58 19.89 -9.65 -1.04
CA LEU A 58 18.87 -8.69 -0.63
C LEU A 58 17.50 -9.34 -0.41
N LEU A 59 17.14 -10.32 -1.23
CA LEU A 59 15.94 -11.12 -0.98
C LEU A 59 16.02 -11.89 0.35
N GLY A 60 17.18 -12.46 0.66
CA GLY A 60 17.45 -13.10 1.95
C GLY A 60 17.33 -12.13 3.11
N GLU A 61 17.88 -10.92 3.00
CA GLU A 61 17.68 -9.86 3.99
C GLU A 61 16.19 -9.52 4.15
N ALA A 62 15.43 -9.37 3.06
CA ALA A 62 13.99 -9.07 3.13
C ALA A 62 13.18 -10.16 3.83
N ILE A 63 13.51 -11.44 3.60
CA ILE A 63 12.88 -12.57 4.30
C ILE A 63 13.27 -12.56 5.78
N GLY A 64 14.57 -12.43 6.07
CA GLY A 64 15.08 -12.43 7.45
C GLY A 64 14.57 -11.26 8.31
N GLN A 65 14.26 -10.13 7.69
CA GLN A 65 13.64 -8.97 8.36
C GLN A 65 12.09 -9.05 8.41
N GLY A 66 11.49 -10.10 7.85
CA GLY A 66 10.03 -10.25 7.80
C GLY A 66 9.32 -9.32 6.81
N TYR A 67 10.04 -8.63 5.92
CA TYR A 67 9.43 -7.80 4.87
C TYR A 67 8.74 -8.65 3.80
N VAL A 68 9.28 -9.84 3.52
CA VAL A 68 8.68 -10.82 2.62
C VAL A 68 8.21 -12.00 3.46
N THR A 69 6.91 -12.26 3.46
CA THR A 69 6.28 -13.36 4.22
C THR A 69 5.42 -14.23 3.30
N GLN A 70 4.95 -15.37 3.82
CA GLN A 70 3.99 -16.23 3.11
C GLN A 70 2.56 -15.64 3.08
N GLN A 71 2.22 -14.76 4.03
CA GLN A 71 0.87 -14.22 4.24
C GLN A 71 0.20 -13.54 3.03
N PRO A 72 0.90 -12.79 2.16
CA PRO A 72 0.28 -12.16 0.99
C PRO A 72 -0.40 -13.16 0.05
N LEU A 73 0.12 -14.40 -0.04
CA LEU A 73 -0.44 -15.43 -0.92
C LEU A 73 -1.76 -15.99 -0.37
N GLU A 74 -1.84 -16.20 0.94
CA GLU A 74 -3.04 -16.69 1.62
C GLU A 74 -4.11 -15.60 1.78
N TYR A 75 -3.69 -14.37 2.07
CA TYR A 75 -4.62 -13.24 2.23
C TYR A 75 -5.26 -12.85 0.89
N ALA A 76 -4.46 -12.75 -0.18
CA ALA A 76 -4.97 -12.47 -1.53
C ALA A 76 -5.93 -13.55 -2.03
N THR A 77 -5.74 -14.82 -1.66
CA THR A 77 -6.67 -15.89 -2.04
C THR A 77 -7.94 -15.90 -1.19
N ARG A 78 -7.89 -15.44 0.06
CA ARG A 78 -9.01 -15.51 1.01
C ARG A 78 -9.96 -14.31 0.95
N TYR A 79 -9.46 -13.12 0.65
CA TYR A 79 -10.22 -11.87 0.83
C TYR A 79 -10.45 -11.05 -0.45
N THR A 80 -9.80 -11.40 -1.56
CA THR A 80 -9.99 -10.67 -2.83
C THR A 80 -11.35 -11.00 -3.45
N ALA A 81 -12.13 -9.96 -3.76
CA ALA A 81 -13.36 -10.12 -4.51
C ALA A 81 -13.07 -10.72 -5.91
N PRO A 82 -13.98 -11.50 -6.53
CA PRO A 82 -13.77 -12.10 -7.85
C PRO A 82 -13.41 -11.09 -8.98
N ASN A 83 -13.76 -9.82 -8.80
CA ASN A 83 -13.43 -8.71 -9.70
C ASN A 83 -12.61 -7.60 -8.99
N GLY A 84 -11.93 -7.96 -7.90
CA GLY A 84 -11.06 -7.07 -7.14
C GLY A 84 -9.77 -6.74 -7.90
N PRO A 85 -8.96 -5.81 -7.37
CA PRO A 85 -7.67 -5.50 -7.97
C PRO A 85 -6.75 -6.74 -7.97
N PRO A 86 -5.73 -6.81 -8.85
CA PRO A 86 -4.91 -8.01 -9.04
C PRO A 86 -4.27 -8.49 -7.72
N ALA A 87 -4.05 -9.80 -7.52
CA ALA A 87 -3.41 -10.34 -6.30
C ALA A 87 -2.11 -9.62 -5.88
N PHE A 88 -1.36 -9.04 -6.82
CA PHE A 88 -0.16 -8.23 -6.56
C PHE A 88 -0.40 -6.86 -5.91
N THR A 89 -1.63 -6.32 -5.89
CA THR A 89 -2.01 -5.18 -5.04
C THR A 89 -2.17 -5.58 -3.58
N HIS A 90 -2.19 -6.88 -3.29
CA HIS A 90 -2.19 -7.44 -1.93
C HIS A 90 -0.79 -7.89 -1.48
N ALA A 91 0.28 -7.56 -2.22
CA ALA A 91 1.64 -7.69 -1.69
C ALA A 91 1.70 -6.97 -0.34
N ALA A 92 2.33 -7.59 0.67
CA ALA A 92 2.40 -7.02 2.03
C ALA A 92 2.94 -5.59 1.99
N ASN A 93 3.95 -5.36 1.15
CA ASN A 93 4.56 -4.05 0.93
C ASN A 93 5.10 -3.88 -0.49
N PHE A 94 5.48 -2.65 -0.82
CA PHE A 94 6.01 -2.29 -2.13
C PHE A 94 7.38 -2.94 -2.42
N LEU A 95 8.19 -3.21 -1.38
CA LEU A 95 9.45 -3.97 -1.50
C LEU A 95 9.19 -5.37 -2.09
N THR A 96 8.20 -6.07 -1.54
CA THR A 96 7.79 -7.41 -2.00
C THR A 96 7.38 -7.38 -3.47
N ARG A 97 6.67 -6.35 -3.92
CA ARG A 97 6.35 -6.17 -5.35
C ARG A 97 7.61 -5.97 -6.19
N CYS A 98 8.54 -5.15 -5.71
CA CYS A 98 9.77 -4.86 -6.44
C CYS A 98 10.63 -6.12 -6.62
N PHE A 99 10.87 -6.87 -5.55
CA PHE A 99 11.68 -8.09 -5.59
C PHE A 99 10.94 -9.29 -6.18
N GLY A 100 9.63 -9.40 -5.96
CA GLY A 100 8.80 -10.51 -6.44
C GLY A 100 8.42 -10.44 -7.92
N LYS A 101 8.48 -9.24 -8.53
CA LYS A 101 7.98 -9.03 -9.90
C LYS A 101 8.85 -8.08 -10.72
N LEU A 102 9.08 -6.86 -10.23
CA LEU A 102 9.67 -5.79 -11.05
C LEU A 102 11.14 -6.09 -11.40
N LEU A 103 11.98 -6.33 -10.38
CA LEU A 103 13.42 -6.52 -10.55
C LEU A 103 13.75 -7.77 -11.37
N PRO A 104 13.18 -8.97 -11.12
CA PRO A 104 13.47 -10.15 -11.93
C PRO A 104 13.12 -9.96 -13.41
N ALA A 105 12.07 -9.21 -13.71
CA ALA A 105 11.65 -8.94 -15.09
C ALA A 105 12.53 -7.88 -15.78
N ARG A 106 12.94 -6.82 -15.06
CA ARG A 106 13.62 -5.67 -15.67
C ARG A 106 15.13 -5.73 -15.66
N LEU A 107 15.76 -6.37 -14.67
CA LEU A 107 17.22 -6.44 -14.58
C LEU A 107 17.90 -6.99 -15.85
N PRO A 108 17.39 -8.05 -16.52
CA PRO A 108 17.99 -8.54 -17.77
C PRO A 108 17.98 -7.51 -18.91
N GLU A 109 16.97 -6.63 -18.94
CA GLU A 109 16.75 -5.62 -19.99
C GLU A 109 17.66 -4.38 -19.82
N LEU A 110 18.20 -4.16 -18.62
CA LEU A 110 19.09 -3.04 -18.32
C LEU A 110 20.49 -3.24 -18.90
N ALA A 111 21.17 -2.12 -19.16
CA ALA A 111 22.60 -2.11 -19.44
C ALA A 111 23.38 -2.77 -18.30
N PRO A 112 24.39 -3.62 -18.58
CA PRO A 112 25.11 -4.38 -17.57
C PRO A 112 25.58 -3.55 -16.35
N ASP A 113 26.24 -2.44 -16.64
CA ASP A 113 26.79 -1.50 -15.66
C ASP A 113 25.74 -0.82 -14.76
N ARG A 114 24.45 -0.88 -15.12
CA ARG A 114 23.34 -0.29 -14.35
C ARG A 114 22.62 -1.29 -13.43
N ARG A 115 22.78 -2.59 -13.64
CA ARG A 115 21.95 -3.61 -12.97
C ARG A 115 22.13 -3.62 -11.45
N LEU A 116 23.38 -3.60 -10.98
CA LEU A 116 23.68 -3.58 -9.55
C LEU A 116 23.24 -2.26 -8.90
N GLU A 117 23.42 -1.14 -9.59
CA GLU A 117 22.98 0.17 -9.09
C GLU A 117 21.46 0.21 -8.91
N VAL A 118 20.68 -0.19 -9.93
CA VAL A 118 19.21 -0.21 -9.84
C VAL A 118 18.73 -1.16 -8.73
N LEU A 119 19.39 -2.30 -8.54
CA LEU A 119 19.07 -3.22 -7.46
C LEU A 119 19.27 -2.58 -6.08
N VAL A 120 20.41 -1.92 -5.85
CA VAL A 120 20.73 -1.24 -4.59
C VAL A 120 19.82 -0.03 -4.36
N ASP A 121 19.59 0.79 -5.37
CA ASP A 121 18.69 1.95 -5.28
C ASP A 121 17.27 1.51 -4.96
N THR A 122 16.79 0.43 -5.60
CA THR A 122 15.47 -0.12 -5.31
C THR A 122 15.37 -0.61 -3.87
N TRP A 123 16.39 -1.32 -3.36
CA TRP A 123 16.44 -1.71 -1.97
C TRP A 123 16.34 -0.51 -1.03
N ASN A 124 17.25 0.46 -1.17
CA ASN A 124 17.34 1.61 -0.27
C ASN A 124 16.04 2.44 -0.28
N ILE A 125 15.42 2.61 -1.45
CA ILE A 125 14.15 3.33 -1.58
C ILE A 125 13.03 2.57 -0.87
N CYS A 126 12.91 1.26 -1.11
CA CYS A 126 11.86 0.44 -0.53
C CYS A 126 12.03 0.29 0.99
N GLU A 127 13.25 0.08 1.48
CA GLU A 127 13.56 0.06 2.92
C GLU A 127 13.23 1.41 3.56
N GLY A 128 13.68 2.51 2.96
CA GLY A 128 13.37 3.85 3.44
C GLY A 128 11.87 4.21 3.42
N LEU A 129 11.08 3.54 2.57
CA LEU A 129 9.61 3.64 2.55
C LEU A 129 8.98 2.82 3.68
N LEU A 130 9.51 1.63 3.98
CA LEU A 130 9.08 0.79 5.11
C LEU A 130 9.35 1.45 6.47
N ASP A 131 10.34 2.33 6.56
CA ASP A 131 10.60 3.18 7.73
C ASP A 131 9.60 4.35 7.89
N LYS A 132 8.64 4.50 6.97
CA LYS A 132 7.58 5.52 7.04
C LYS A 132 6.29 4.90 7.58
N PRO A 133 5.32 5.74 7.99
CA PRO A 133 4.01 5.23 8.40
C PRO A 133 3.41 4.29 7.35
N ALA A 134 2.83 3.17 7.78
CA ALA A 134 2.38 2.07 6.92
C ALA A 134 1.43 2.50 5.79
N TRP A 135 0.65 3.57 6.01
CA TRP A 135 -0.23 4.11 4.98
C TRP A 135 0.52 4.65 3.75
N MET A 136 1.77 5.10 3.89
CA MET A 136 2.58 5.57 2.75
C MET A 136 2.92 4.41 1.82
N ASP A 137 3.34 3.27 2.37
CA ASP A 137 3.55 2.06 1.57
C ASP A 137 2.25 1.61 0.88
N ALA A 138 1.13 1.57 1.62
CA ALA A 138 -0.18 1.26 1.05
C ALA A 138 -0.56 2.22 -0.09
N TYR A 139 -0.32 3.51 0.09
CA TYR A 139 -0.55 4.52 -0.94
C TYR A 139 0.30 4.27 -2.19
N VAL A 140 1.61 4.04 -2.02
CA VAL A 140 2.54 3.74 -3.11
C VAL A 140 2.13 2.46 -3.84
N ARG A 141 1.76 1.40 -3.12
CA ARG A 141 1.23 0.15 -3.71
C ARG A 141 -0.02 0.40 -4.54
N SER A 142 -0.95 1.22 -4.06
CA SER A 142 -2.18 1.55 -4.78
C SER A 142 -1.92 2.29 -6.11
N CYS A 143 -0.84 3.08 -6.16
CA CYS A 143 -0.42 3.82 -7.35
C CYS A 143 0.44 2.96 -8.30
N ALA A 144 1.05 1.89 -7.78
CA ALA A 144 2.01 1.07 -8.50
C ALA A 144 1.40 0.11 -9.53
N THR A 145 0.07 0.08 -9.73
CA THR A 145 -0.62 -0.87 -10.60
C THR A 145 0.06 -0.99 -11.98
N ASP A 146 0.38 0.15 -12.59
CA ASP A 146 0.99 0.27 -13.92
C ASP A 146 2.48 0.65 -13.90
N PHE A 147 3.13 0.66 -12.73
CA PHE A 147 4.55 0.99 -12.65
C PHE A 147 5.41 -0.21 -13.06
N GLU A 148 6.16 -0.01 -14.15
CA GLU A 148 6.94 -1.06 -14.80
C GLU A 148 8.44 -0.74 -14.99
N ALA A 149 8.90 0.49 -14.72
CA ALA A 149 10.25 0.94 -15.07
C ALA A 149 11.15 1.10 -13.83
N ALA A 150 11.92 0.06 -13.49
CA ALA A 150 12.76 0.02 -12.29
C ALA A 150 13.78 1.17 -12.22
N GLU A 151 14.38 1.56 -13.35
CA GLU A 151 15.38 2.64 -13.41
C GLU A 151 14.83 4.05 -13.10
N HIS A 152 13.50 4.21 -13.08
CA HIS A 152 12.84 5.49 -12.83
C HIS A 152 12.12 5.53 -11.47
N LEU A 153 12.42 4.57 -10.58
CA LEU A 153 11.70 4.41 -9.33
C LEU A 153 11.70 5.67 -8.45
N SER A 154 12.85 6.34 -8.27
CA SER A 154 12.94 7.55 -7.45
C SER A 154 12.09 8.71 -8.00
N GLY A 155 12.13 8.93 -9.33
CA GLY A 155 11.35 9.97 -9.98
C GLY A 155 9.85 9.66 -9.92
N TRP A 156 9.47 8.40 -10.16
CA TRP A 156 8.09 7.95 -10.03
C TRP A 156 7.58 8.08 -8.60
N LEU A 157 8.35 7.67 -7.60
CA LEU A 157 7.96 7.74 -6.19
C LEU A 157 7.73 9.18 -5.75
N THR A 158 8.59 10.10 -6.19
CA THR A 158 8.45 11.54 -5.94
C THR A 158 7.13 12.07 -6.50
N GLN A 159 6.82 11.76 -7.77
CA GLN A 159 5.56 12.16 -8.41
C GLN A 159 4.35 11.51 -7.76
N CYS A 160 4.48 10.24 -7.38
CA CYS A 160 3.44 9.45 -6.73
C CYS A 160 3.06 10.06 -5.38
N LEU A 161 4.05 10.35 -4.52
CA LEU A 161 3.86 10.84 -3.17
C LEU A 161 3.54 12.34 -3.09
N GLN A 162 3.83 13.12 -4.14
CA GLN A 162 3.57 14.55 -4.16
C GLN A 162 2.15 14.93 -3.67
N PRO A 163 1.05 14.29 -4.12
CA PRO A 163 -0.30 14.65 -3.71
C PRO A 163 -0.62 14.41 -2.23
N VAL A 164 0.11 13.50 -1.55
CA VAL A 164 -0.12 13.19 -0.13
C VAL A 164 0.82 13.96 0.80
N LEU A 165 1.91 14.51 0.25
CA LEU A 165 2.90 15.29 0.99
C LEU A 165 2.71 16.81 0.81
N GLU A 166 1.96 17.23 -0.21
CA GLU A 166 1.58 18.63 -0.38
C GLU A 166 0.74 19.10 0.82
N PRO A 167 1.08 20.23 1.46
CA PRO A 167 0.29 20.76 2.55
C PRO A 167 -1.12 21.09 2.07
N ASP A 168 -2.12 20.48 2.69
CA ASP A 168 -3.51 20.84 2.46
C ASP A 168 -3.72 22.29 2.91
N ARG A 169 -4.29 23.10 2.01
CA ARG A 169 -4.73 24.45 2.39
C ARG A 169 -6.00 24.28 3.23
N PRO A 170 -6.10 24.93 4.41
CA PRO A 170 -7.32 24.88 5.21
C PRO A 170 -8.54 25.25 4.37
N GLN A 171 -9.54 24.38 4.36
CA GLN A 171 -10.75 24.59 3.56
C GLN A 171 -11.68 25.59 4.26
N SER A 172 -12.14 26.61 3.54
CA SER A 172 -13.31 27.37 3.97
C SER A 172 -14.55 26.50 3.77
N TRP A 173 -15.18 26.04 4.85
CA TRP A 173 -16.42 25.24 4.85
C TRP A 173 -17.68 26.01 4.39
N GLU A 174 -17.49 27.00 3.52
CA GLU A 174 -18.52 27.95 3.08
C GLU A 174 -19.15 27.57 1.74
N GLY A 175 -18.52 26.66 0.97
CA GLY A 175 -18.94 26.18 -0.33
C GLY A 175 -19.93 25.00 -0.27
N PRO A 176 -20.61 24.70 -1.39
CA PRO A 176 -21.54 23.58 -1.46
C PRO A 176 -20.82 22.25 -1.24
N LEU A 177 -21.57 21.22 -0.81
CA LEU A 177 -21.05 19.88 -0.62
C LEU A 177 -21.22 19.05 -1.90
N ALA A 178 -20.15 18.38 -2.33
CA ALA A 178 -20.17 17.30 -3.32
C ALA A 178 -20.14 15.95 -2.60
N LEU A 179 -20.73 14.91 -3.21
CA LEU A 179 -20.77 13.56 -2.66
C LEU A 179 -20.08 12.57 -3.58
N ASP A 180 -19.16 11.80 -3.00
CA ASP A 180 -18.67 10.55 -3.54
C ASP A 180 -19.10 9.37 -2.65
N ILE A 181 -19.30 8.20 -3.25
CA ILE A 181 -19.64 6.96 -2.55
C ILE A 181 -18.58 5.93 -2.88
N LEU A 182 -17.85 5.49 -1.84
CA LEU A 182 -16.83 4.47 -1.95
C LEU A 182 -17.40 3.11 -1.54
N GLU A 183 -17.06 2.08 -2.29
CA GLU A 183 -17.45 0.69 -2.03
C GLU A 183 -16.23 -0.17 -1.65
N PRO A 184 -15.79 -0.15 -0.38
CA PRO A 184 -14.77 -1.05 0.16
C PRO A 184 -14.91 -2.52 -0.22
N ALA A 185 -16.14 -3.01 -0.42
CA ALA A 185 -16.44 -4.37 -0.85
C ALA A 185 -15.75 -4.80 -2.16
N ARG A 186 -15.32 -3.83 -2.99
CA ARG A 186 -14.54 -4.11 -4.21
C ARG A 186 -13.10 -4.54 -3.92
N PHE A 187 -12.57 -4.18 -2.74
CA PHE A 187 -11.24 -4.53 -2.27
C PHE A 187 -11.29 -5.74 -1.34
N ASP A 188 -12.24 -5.75 -0.41
CA ASP A 188 -12.50 -6.88 0.49
C ASP A 188 -14.00 -7.04 0.65
N ALA A 189 -14.54 -8.12 0.08
CA ALA A 189 -15.99 -8.38 0.01
C ALA A 189 -16.66 -8.53 1.38
N ASN A 190 -15.88 -8.84 2.42
CA ASN A 190 -16.38 -9.00 3.78
C ASN A 190 -16.18 -7.73 4.64
N PHE A 191 -15.60 -6.67 4.06
CA PHE A 191 -15.29 -5.47 4.82
C PHE A 191 -16.54 -4.72 5.28
N LEU A 192 -16.66 -4.50 6.58
CA LEU A 192 -17.74 -3.72 7.19
C LEU A 192 -17.15 -2.47 7.86
N PRO A 193 -17.33 -1.27 7.27
CA PRO A 193 -16.77 -0.04 7.82
C PRO A 193 -17.18 0.22 9.27
N GLY A 194 -16.21 0.48 10.14
CA GLY A 194 -16.36 0.65 11.58
C GLY A 194 -15.87 2.00 12.08
N GLU A 195 -15.04 1.96 13.12
CA GLU A 195 -14.37 3.15 13.65
C GLU A 195 -13.48 3.80 12.60
N MET A 196 -13.44 5.13 12.60
CA MET A 196 -12.66 5.91 11.63
C MET A 196 -11.82 6.95 12.35
N HIS A 197 -10.60 7.17 11.87
CA HIS A 197 -9.76 8.28 12.30
C HIS A 197 -8.83 8.73 11.17
N LEU A 198 -8.27 9.93 11.30
CA LEU A 198 -7.33 10.47 10.32
C LEU A 198 -5.92 9.97 10.64
N LEU A 199 -5.20 9.52 9.62
CA LEU A 199 -3.75 9.29 9.66
C LEU A 199 -3.00 10.55 9.21
N THR A 200 -3.59 11.27 8.25
CA THR A 200 -3.23 12.62 7.82
C THR A 200 -4.52 13.37 7.47
N PRO A 201 -4.49 14.69 7.18
CA PRO A 201 -5.69 15.39 6.72
C PRO A 201 -6.36 14.73 5.50
N SER A 202 -5.60 14.10 4.61
CA SER A 202 -6.12 13.49 3.38
C SER A 202 -6.16 11.96 3.40
N VAL A 203 -5.79 11.31 4.51
CA VAL A 203 -5.79 9.84 4.65
C VAL A 203 -6.60 9.43 5.87
N VAL A 204 -7.64 8.64 5.62
CA VAL A 204 -8.57 8.12 6.62
C VAL A 204 -8.30 6.64 6.83
N TYR A 205 -8.07 6.25 8.09
CA TYR A 205 -8.14 4.86 8.49
C TYR A 205 -9.59 4.48 8.79
N VAL A 206 -10.01 3.31 8.32
CA VAL A 206 -11.32 2.71 8.58
C VAL A 206 -11.10 1.30 9.11
N ALA A 207 -11.50 1.03 10.36
CA ALA A 207 -11.49 -0.30 10.93
C ALA A 207 -12.60 -1.16 10.31
N ASP A 208 -12.38 -2.47 10.24
CA ASP A 208 -13.45 -3.44 10.06
C ASP A 208 -14.19 -3.65 11.39
N ARG A 209 -15.52 -3.75 11.36
CA ARG A 209 -16.33 -3.95 12.58
C ARG A 209 -16.29 -5.35 13.18
N LEU A 210 -15.94 -6.35 12.38
CA LEU A 210 -16.00 -7.75 12.78
C LEU A 210 -14.61 -8.37 12.95
N ARG A 211 -13.56 -7.73 12.42
CA ARG A 211 -12.19 -8.23 12.39
C ARG A 211 -11.24 -7.17 12.92
N ASP A 212 -10.79 -7.35 14.15
CA ASP A 212 -9.98 -6.36 14.88
C ASP A 212 -8.58 -6.13 14.27
N ASP A 213 -8.11 -7.05 13.42
CA ASP A 213 -6.84 -7.00 12.71
C ASP A 213 -6.96 -6.43 11.29
N VAL A 214 -8.16 -6.05 10.85
CA VAL A 214 -8.40 -5.56 9.50
C VAL A 214 -8.76 -4.08 9.50
N GLY A 215 -7.94 -3.29 8.83
CA GLY A 215 -8.24 -1.89 8.51
C GLY A 215 -8.01 -1.59 7.04
N LEU A 216 -8.65 -0.55 6.54
CA LEU A 216 -8.41 0.02 5.22
C LEU A 216 -7.97 1.48 5.35
N ALA A 217 -6.97 1.87 4.58
CA ALA A 217 -6.66 3.28 4.36
C ALA A 217 -7.45 3.79 3.14
N VAL A 218 -8.02 4.97 3.28
CA VAL A 218 -8.76 5.67 2.22
C VAL A 218 -8.11 7.04 2.01
N PHE A 219 -7.69 7.31 0.79
CA PHE A 219 -7.21 8.62 0.38
C PHE A 219 -8.37 9.46 -0.15
N VAL A 220 -8.51 10.65 0.40
CA VAL A 220 -9.46 11.68 0.00
C VAL A 220 -8.68 12.88 -0.51
N ARG A 221 -9.10 13.47 -1.63
CA ARG A 221 -8.43 14.63 -2.22
C ARG A 221 -9.43 15.55 -2.89
N ARG A 222 -9.16 16.85 -2.78
CA ARG A 222 -10.02 17.88 -3.34
C ARG A 222 -10.08 17.82 -4.86
N GLY A 223 -11.30 17.80 -5.41
CA GLY A 223 -11.55 17.69 -6.85
C GLY A 223 -10.95 16.45 -7.49
N GLY A 224 -10.60 15.45 -6.68
CA GLY A 224 -9.93 14.23 -7.09
C GLY A 224 -10.74 13.00 -6.65
N PRO A 225 -10.49 11.85 -7.27
CA PRO A 225 -11.20 10.63 -6.90
C PRO A 225 -10.79 10.16 -5.49
N VAL A 226 -11.79 9.81 -4.68
CA VAL A 226 -11.61 9.05 -3.44
C VAL A 226 -11.16 7.63 -3.77
N ARG A 227 -10.15 7.10 -3.06
CA ARG A 227 -9.57 5.77 -3.35
C ARG A 227 -9.31 4.99 -2.07
N VAL A 228 -9.59 3.69 -2.09
CA VAL A 228 -9.04 2.75 -1.10
C VAL A 228 -7.58 2.48 -1.48
N LEU A 229 -6.69 2.67 -0.52
CA LEU A 229 -5.25 2.43 -0.68
C LEU A 229 -4.89 0.96 -0.46
N GLY A 230 -5.69 0.26 0.33
CA GLY A 230 -5.54 -1.14 0.67
C GLY A 230 -5.55 -1.34 2.19
N HIS A 231 -5.22 -2.57 2.60
CA HIS A 231 -5.08 -2.88 4.01
C HIS A 231 -3.89 -2.16 4.62
N THR A 232 -4.09 -1.66 5.84
CA THR A 232 -3.06 -0.99 6.64
C THR A 232 -3.27 -1.31 8.11
N GLU A 233 -2.19 -1.24 8.88
CA GLU A 233 -2.25 -1.22 10.33
C GLU A 233 -2.58 0.20 10.82
N VAL A 234 -3.06 0.29 12.07
CA VAL A 234 -3.32 1.57 12.74
C VAL A 234 -2.00 2.15 13.21
N GLU A 235 -1.52 3.18 12.52
CA GLU A 235 -0.31 3.90 12.93
C GLU A 235 -0.53 5.41 12.98
N GLY A 236 -0.45 5.95 14.20
CA GLY A 236 -0.64 7.37 14.45
C GLY A 236 -2.10 7.81 14.41
N ARG A 237 -2.35 9.02 14.92
CA ARG A 237 -3.66 9.64 14.88
C ARG A 237 -3.48 11.14 14.66
N TYR A 238 -4.01 11.60 13.53
CA TYR A 238 -4.15 13.02 13.26
C TYR A 238 -5.42 13.52 13.95
N HIS A 239 -5.28 14.66 14.63
CA HIS A 239 -6.39 15.35 15.28
C HIS A 239 -6.70 16.60 14.46
N PRO A 240 -7.93 16.72 13.91
CA PRO A 240 -8.37 17.94 13.25
C PRO A 240 -8.22 19.17 14.16
N SER A 241 -8.07 20.34 13.56
CA SER A 241 -8.11 21.59 14.31
C SER A 241 -9.47 21.80 14.99
N ASP A 242 -9.48 22.52 16.11
CA ASP A 242 -10.70 22.93 16.81
C ASP A 242 -11.60 23.84 15.96
N GLU A 243 -11.08 24.37 14.84
CA GLU A 243 -11.81 25.20 13.88
C GLU A 243 -12.64 24.38 12.88
N THR A 244 -12.52 23.04 12.89
CA THR A 244 -13.35 22.19 12.04
C THR A 244 -14.81 22.22 12.47
N PRO A 245 -15.76 22.38 11.53
CA PRO A 245 -17.17 22.35 11.86
C PRO A 245 -17.56 20.97 12.35
N GLN A 246 -18.52 20.92 13.27
CA GLN A 246 -19.12 19.67 13.71
C GLN A 246 -20.22 19.26 12.70
N PRO A 247 -20.05 18.16 11.95
CA PRO A 247 -21.11 17.69 11.08
C PRO A 247 -22.30 17.18 11.90
N GLU A 248 -23.50 17.53 11.47
CA GLU A 248 -24.75 16.98 11.99
C GLU A 248 -25.26 15.91 11.02
N LEU A 249 -25.56 14.72 11.54
CA LEU A 249 -26.01 13.59 10.75
C LEU A 249 -27.41 13.20 11.22
N SER A 250 -28.37 13.22 10.29
CA SER A 250 -29.77 12.88 10.54
C SER A 250 -30.28 12.05 9.38
N ASP A 251 -30.95 10.92 9.62
CA ASP A 251 -31.60 10.01 8.65
C ASP A 251 -31.40 10.38 7.16
N SER A 252 -30.36 9.78 6.55
CA SER A 252 -29.98 9.98 5.14
C SER A 252 -29.54 11.40 4.73
N ARG A 253 -29.16 12.26 5.67
CA ARG A 253 -28.70 13.64 5.40
C ARG A 253 -27.51 14.01 6.28
N LEU A 254 -26.53 14.65 5.66
CA LEU A 254 -25.40 15.29 6.31
C LEU A 254 -25.58 16.81 6.23
N ARG A 255 -25.41 17.49 7.36
CA ARG A 255 -25.37 18.94 7.43
C ARG A 255 -24.02 19.42 7.96
N VAL A 256 -23.43 20.38 7.26
CA VAL A 256 -22.20 21.06 7.68
C VAL A 256 -22.44 22.57 7.61
N GLY A 257 -22.55 23.21 8.78
CA GLY A 257 -22.93 24.61 8.88
C GLY A 257 -24.31 24.89 8.27
N ARG A 258 -24.33 25.61 7.14
CA ARG A 258 -25.56 25.95 6.39
C ARG A 258 -25.87 25.00 5.23
N HIS A 259 -24.98 24.06 4.94
CA HIS A 259 -25.08 23.21 3.77
C HIS A 259 -25.63 21.85 4.15
N ASP A 260 -26.64 21.41 3.41
CA ASP A 260 -27.26 20.11 3.55
C ASP A 260 -26.95 19.25 2.31
N LEU A 261 -26.62 17.97 2.55
CA LEU A 261 -26.33 16.98 1.53
C LEU A 261 -27.13 15.72 1.80
N ALA A 262 -27.84 15.23 0.79
CA ALA A 262 -28.50 13.93 0.88
C ALA A 262 -27.46 12.80 0.76
N LEU A 263 -27.52 11.83 1.66
CA LEU A 263 -26.72 10.62 1.67
C LEU A 263 -27.60 9.44 1.25
N PRO A 264 -27.70 9.13 -0.06
CA PRO A 264 -28.59 8.10 -0.55
C PRO A 264 -28.19 6.74 0.03
N TYR A 265 -29.19 5.93 0.36
CA TYR A 265 -29.02 4.60 0.97
C TYR A 265 -28.42 4.56 2.38
N LEU A 266 -28.18 5.72 3.00
CA LEU A 266 -27.76 5.77 4.40
C LEU A 266 -28.99 5.63 5.30
N SER A 267 -29.18 4.48 5.93
CA SER A 267 -30.28 4.21 6.86
C SER A 267 -29.87 4.40 8.31
N HIS A 268 -28.85 3.68 8.78
CA HIS A 268 -28.40 3.72 10.18
C HIS A 268 -26.97 4.27 10.27
N PRO A 269 -26.79 5.60 10.42
CA PRO A 269 -25.49 6.20 10.70
C PRO A 269 -24.72 5.45 11.78
N HIS A 270 -23.44 5.20 11.54
CA HIS A 270 -22.56 4.53 12.50
C HIS A 270 -21.47 5.46 13.03
N ASN A 271 -20.59 5.92 12.14
CA ASN A 271 -19.52 6.85 12.48
C ASN A 271 -19.45 7.97 11.46
N GLN A 272 -18.89 9.09 11.89
CA GLN A 272 -18.53 10.22 11.04
C GLN A 272 -17.16 10.76 11.43
N LEU A 273 -16.43 11.28 10.44
CA LEU A 273 -15.11 11.85 10.62
C LEU A 273 -15.01 13.11 9.77
N VAL A 274 -14.53 14.21 10.36
CA VAL A 274 -14.27 15.48 9.66
C VAL A 274 -12.77 15.71 9.55
N SER A 275 -12.30 16.28 8.45
CA SER A 275 -10.90 16.62 8.21
C SER A 275 -10.70 18.11 7.89
N ASP A 276 -9.58 18.68 8.34
CA ASP A 276 -9.14 20.04 7.96
C ASP A 276 -8.99 20.23 6.45
N ALA A 277 -8.83 19.13 5.69
CA ALA A 277 -8.77 19.14 4.23
C ALA A 277 -10.15 19.36 3.56
N GLY A 278 -11.23 19.52 4.33
CA GLY A 278 -12.55 19.87 3.80
C GLY A 278 -13.45 18.68 3.48
N PHE A 279 -13.22 17.53 4.11
CA PHE A 279 -13.98 16.30 3.89
C PHE A 279 -14.73 15.86 5.14
N VAL A 280 -15.91 15.26 4.94
CA VAL A 280 -16.61 14.46 5.93
C VAL A 280 -16.77 13.05 5.39
N VAL A 281 -16.29 12.05 6.13
CA VAL A 281 -16.50 10.63 5.83
C VAL A 281 -17.56 10.08 6.77
N VAL A 282 -18.55 9.39 6.23
CA VAL A 282 -19.64 8.77 6.98
C VAL A 282 -19.71 7.28 6.68
N SER A 283 -19.99 6.47 7.70
CA SER A 283 -20.27 5.04 7.59
C SER A 283 -21.64 4.68 8.18
N ALA A 284 -22.12 3.47 7.88
CA ALA A 284 -23.43 2.97 8.33
C ALA A 284 -23.35 1.56 8.90
N VAL A 285 -24.24 1.23 9.84
CA VAL A 285 -24.27 -0.08 10.51
C VAL A 285 -24.68 -1.20 9.55
N ASP A 286 -25.48 -0.89 8.56
CA ASP A 286 -26.11 -1.84 7.62
C ASP A 286 -25.59 -1.69 6.18
N SER A 287 -24.43 -1.05 6.00
CA SER A 287 -23.82 -0.84 4.69
C SER A 287 -22.33 -1.16 4.69
N GLN A 288 -21.84 -1.57 3.52
CA GLN A 288 -20.41 -1.68 3.21
C GLN A 288 -19.85 -0.41 2.55
N ARG A 289 -20.67 0.65 2.43
CA ARG A 289 -20.30 1.89 1.75
C ARG A 289 -19.72 2.91 2.71
N LEU A 290 -18.88 3.78 2.17
CA LEU A 290 -18.49 5.03 2.78
C LEU A 290 -19.03 6.18 1.94
N TRP A 291 -19.65 7.16 2.59
CA TRP A 291 -20.05 8.40 1.94
C TRP A 291 -18.99 9.44 2.25
N VAL A 292 -18.41 10.02 1.21
CA VAL A 292 -17.39 11.07 1.34
C VAL A 292 -17.96 12.35 0.79
N ALA A 293 -18.24 13.29 1.69
CA ALA A 293 -18.68 14.62 1.35
C ALA A 293 -17.48 15.56 1.29
N GLU A 294 -17.34 16.30 0.20
CA GLU A 294 -16.29 17.30 0.00
C GLU A 294 -16.92 18.69 -0.05
N CYS A 295 -16.35 19.67 0.65
CA CYS A 295 -16.70 21.07 0.45
C CYS A 295 -15.97 21.63 -0.79
N ALA A 296 -16.72 22.13 -1.77
CA ALA A 296 -16.18 22.66 -3.02
C ALA A 296 -15.53 24.04 -2.88
#